data_AF-A0A4Y9S5R2-F1
#
_entry.id   AF-A0A4Y9S5R2-F1
#
_cell.length_a   1.000
_cell.length_b   1.000
_cell.length_c   1.000
_cell.angle_alpha   90.00
_cell.angle_beta   90.00
_cell.angle_gamma   90.00
#
_symmetry.space_group_name_H-M   'P 1'
#
loop_
_entity.id
_entity.type
_entity.pdbx_description
1 polymer ?
#
loop_
_entity_poly.entity_id
_entity_poly.type
_entity_poly.pdbx_seq_one_letter_code
_entity_poly.pdbx_strand_id
1 'polypeptide(L)'
;MKRFFLPALLSLALTGCNAGRSAMGGAEQVGAGFAAAATAPLEDFNLRRQIIPTVLLQAQANPYDLRNLNQCTTIGAEVARLNEALGPDTDEPPRQDGSFLSERAADAAAKAALDAIRGTATDFIPGRSWIRRLSGAEQHSKHVQSAIQSGRMRRAFLKGMGMQRNCAPPAAPSWFRPTVRSQR
;
A
#
# COMPACT_ATOMS: atom_id res chain seq x y z
N MET A 1 -43.81 -24.44 59.58
CA MET A 1 -42.99 -23.90 60.69
C MET A 1 -42.00 -22.89 60.11
N LYS A 2 -41.96 -21.66 60.66
CA LYS A 2 -40.97 -20.53 60.51
C LYS A 2 -40.57 -20.12 59.08
N ARG A 3 -41.15 -19.09 58.44
CA ARG A 3 -40.96 -17.60 58.58
C ARG A 3 -39.48 -17.15 58.65
N PHE A 4 -38.98 -16.41 57.66
CA PHE A 4 -38.79 -14.94 57.73
C PHE A 4 -38.11 -14.37 56.46
N PHE A 5 -38.49 -13.13 56.16
CA PHE A 5 -38.13 -12.26 55.04
C PHE A 5 -36.66 -11.77 55.03
N LEU A 6 -36.16 -11.49 53.81
CA LEU A 6 -35.01 -10.65 53.41
C LEU A 6 -35.08 -9.22 54.04
N PRO A 7 -33.95 -8.49 54.22
CA PRO A 7 -33.39 -7.71 53.10
C PRO A 7 -31.86 -7.40 53.11
N ALA A 8 -31.45 -6.73 52.03
CA ALA A 8 -30.14 -6.34 51.52
C ALA A 8 -29.31 -5.33 52.36
N LEU A 9 -28.04 -5.15 51.96
CA LEU A 9 -27.08 -4.01 52.07
C LEU A 9 -25.65 -4.60 52.16
N LEU A 10 -24.54 -4.09 51.62
CA LEU A 10 -24.17 -2.96 50.77
C LEU A 10 -22.63 -3.03 50.67
N SER A 11 -22.04 -3.29 49.50
CA SER A 11 -20.65 -2.84 49.23
C SER A 11 -20.48 -2.58 47.74
N LEU A 12 -20.59 -1.31 47.37
CA LEU A 12 -20.31 -0.75 46.07
C LEU A 12 -18.96 0.00 46.12
N ALA A 13 -18.30 0.07 44.97
CA ALA A 13 -17.22 0.98 44.57
C ALA A 13 -15.77 0.50 44.76
N LEU A 14 -15.09 0.21 43.64
CA LEU A 14 -13.97 1.01 43.10
C LEU A 14 -13.34 0.32 41.86
N THR A 15 -13.97 0.45 40.70
CA THR A 15 -13.34 0.16 39.38
C THR A 15 -13.97 1.05 38.31
N GLY A 16 -13.72 2.35 38.42
CA GLY A 16 -14.01 3.33 37.37
C GLY A 16 -12.80 4.20 37.15
N CYS A 17 -12.00 3.90 36.10
CA CYS A 17 -11.10 4.80 35.38
C CYS A 17 -10.23 3.98 34.41
N ASN A 18 -10.79 3.56 33.27
CA ASN A 18 -9.99 3.21 32.08
C ASN A 18 -10.80 3.25 30.77
N ALA A 19 -12.14 3.37 30.81
CA ALA A 19 -12.97 3.51 29.62
C ALA A 19 -12.84 4.89 28.91
N GLY A 20 -12.26 5.90 29.56
CA GLY A 20 -12.13 7.24 28.97
C GLY A 20 -11.07 7.35 27.87
N ARG A 21 -9.94 6.64 27.99
CA ARG A 21 -8.85 6.71 27.01
C ARG A 21 -9.17 6.01 25.70
N SER A 22 -9.90 4.89 25.75
CA SER A 22 -10.37 4.19 24.54
C SER A 22 -11.50 4.94 23.82
N ALA A 23 -12.35 5.66 24.56
CA ALA A 23 -13.40 6.49 23.97
C ALA A 23 -12.84 7.76 23.31
N MET A 24 -11.81 8.39 23.89
CA MET A 24 -11.15 9.56 23.30
C MET A 24 -10.36 9.20 22.03
N GLY A 25 -9.63 8.08 22.03
CA GLY A 25 -8.94 7.61 20.82
C GLY A 25 -9.91 7.21 19.69
N GLY A 26 -11.06 6.61 20.04
CA GLY A 26 -12.12 6.31 19.08
C GLY A 26 -12.75 7.56 18.47
N ALA A 27 -12.97 8.63 19.26
CA ALA A 27 -13.50 9.89 18.77
C ALA A 27 -12.52 10.63 17.85
N GLU A 28 -11.21 10.64 18.16
CA GLU A 28 -10.19 11.18 17.28
C GLU A 28 -10.06 10.39 15.97
N GLN A 29 -10.16 9.05 16.02
CA GLN A 29 -10.07 8.19 14.84
C GLN A 29 -11.31 8.28 13.96
N VAL A 30 -12.49 8.44 14.55
CA VAL A 30 -13.74 8.77 13.83
C VAL A 30 -13.64 10.17 13.24
N GLY A 31 -13.14 11.17 13.97
CA GLY A 31 -12.91 12.53 13.46
C GLY A 31 -11.92 12.57 12.30
N ALA A 32 -10.82 11.82 12.37
CA ALA A 32 -9.86 11.64 11.29
C ALA A 32 -10.48 10.90 10.09
N GLY A 33 -11.31 9.88 10.34
CA GLY A 33 -12.07 9.18 9.31
C GLY A 33 -13.10 10.07 8.61
N PHE A 34 -13.79 10.94 9.35
CA PHE A 34 -14.72 11.93 8.80
C PHE A 34 -14.01 13.04 8.03
N ALA A 35 -12.88 13.54 8.53
CA ALA A 35 -12.04 14.48 7.79
C ALA A 35 -11.52 13.86 6.49
N ALA A 36 -11.06 12.59 6.53
CA ALA A 36 -10.66 11.85 5.34
C ALA A 36 -11.81 11.61 4.35
N ALA A 37 -13.03 11.33 4.85
CA ALA A 37 -14.23 11.19 4.03
C ALA A 37 -14.70 12.52 3.44
N ALA A 38 -14.49 13.64 4.13
CA ALA A 38 -14.81 14.98 3.63
C ALA A 38 -13.78 15.49 2.60
N THR A 39 -12.52 15.01 2.67
CA THR A 39 -11.49 15.29 1.66
C THR A 39 -11.50 14.29 0.51
N ALA A 40 -12.17 13.13 0.65
CA ALA A 40 -12.27 12.13 -0.42
C ALA A 40 -12.85 12.69 -1.74
N PRO A 41 -13.87 13.58 -1.74
CA PRO A 41 -14.32 14.26 -2.95
C PRO A 41 -13.24 15.16 -3.57
N LEU A 42 -12.41 15.83 -2.75
CA LEU A 42 -11.33 16.71 -3.24
C LEU A 42 -10.16 15.91 -3.85
N GLU A 43 -9.91 14.69 -3.36
CA GLU A 43 -9.01 13.73 -4.03
C GLU A 43 -9.59 13.24 -5.37
N ASP A 44 -10.91 13.07 -5.44
CA ASP A 44 -11.66 12.63 -6.64
C ASP A 44 -11.80 13.76 -7.70
N PHE A 45 -11.69 15.03 -7.30
CA PHE A 45 -11.76 16.22 -8.18
C PHE A 45 -10.40 16.80 -8.62
N ASN A 46 -9.31 16.03 -8.54
CA ASN A 46 -8.04 16.32 -9.23
C ASN A 46 -7.39 17.69 -8.90
N LEU A 47 -7.52 18.19 -7.66
CA LEU A 47 -6.74 19.35 -7.20
C LEU A 47 -5.29 19.00 -6.81
N ARG A 48 -4.95 17.71 -6.79
CA ARG A 48 -3.59 17.19 -6.58
C ARG A 48 -3.23 16.29 -7.77
N ARG A 49 -2.85 16.90 -8.90
CA ARG A 49 -2.37 16.17 -10.08
C ARG A 49 -1.22 15.26 -9.66
N GLN A 50 -1.43 13.95 -9.67
CA GLN A 50 -0.37 12.99 -9.43
C GLN A 50 0.60 13.05 -10.60
N ILE A 51 1.79 13.60 -10.36
CA ILE A 51 2.88 13.66 -11.34
C ILE A 51 3.41 12.23 -11.51
N ILE A 52 3.40 11.72 -12.74
CA ILE A 52 3.98 10.41 -13.04
C ILE A 52 5.50 10.55 -13.00
N PRO A 53 6.22 9.77 -12.18
CA PRO A 53 7.68 9.78 -12.17
C PRO A 53 8.26 9.50 -13.57
N THR A 54 9.32 10.21 -13.94
CA THR A 54 9.95 10.10 -15.27
C THR A 54 10.42 8.69 -15.59
N VAL A 55 10.87 7.93 -14.58
CA VAL A 55 11.27 6.52 -14.72
C VAL A 55 10.11 5.62 -15.18
N LEU A 56 8.87 5.92 -14.77
CA LEU A 56 7.70 5.15 -15.20
C LEU A 56 7.27 5.52 -16.62
N LEU A 57 7.42 6.79 -17.02
CA LEU A 57 7.21 7.23 -18.40
C LEU A 57 8.22 6.59 -19.35
N GLN A 58 9.49 6.51 -18.94
CA GLN A 58 10.53 5.80 -19.69
C GLN A 58 10.23 4.30 -19.81
N ALA A 59 9.79 3.67 -18.72
CA ALA A 59 9.38 2.27 -18.72
C ALA A 59 8.14 2.02 -19.60
N GLN A 60 7.21 2.98 -19.68
CA GLN A 60 6.04 2.91 -20.55
C GLN A 60 6.42 3.02 -22.03
N ALA A 61 7.36 3.91 -22.36
CA ALA A 61 7.81 4.09 -23.74
C ALA A 61 8.58 2.87 -24.25
N ASN A 62 9.47 2.29 -23.44
CA ASN A 62 10.31 1.16 -23.86
C ASN A 62 10.53 0.13 -22.73
N PRO A 63 9.52 -0.72 -22.41
CA PRO A 63 9.59 -1.65 -21.29
C PRO A 63 10.68 -2.73 -21.42
N TYR A 64 11.09 -3.07 -22.65
CA TYR A 64 12.07 -4.13 -22.91
C TYR A 64 13.44 -3.62 -23.39
N ASP A 65 13.70 -2.32 -23.34
CA ASP A 65 14.96 -1.74 -23.83
C ASP A 65 16.17 -2.19 -22.98
N LEU A 66 17.25 -2.62 -23.61
CA LEU A 66 18.49 -3.02 -22.94
C LEU A 66 19.68 -2.11 -23.28
N ARG A 67 19.44 -1.02 -24.02
CA ARG A 67 20.51 -0.04 -24.32
C ARG A 67 21.15 0.45 -23.03
N ASN A 68 22.47 0.43 -22.99
CA ASN A 68 23.30 0.83 -21.84
C ASN A 68 23.09 -0.02 -20.57
N LEU A 69 22.43 -1.18 -20.65
CA LEU A 69 22.22 -2.12 -19.54
C LEU A 69 23.04 -3.40 -19.75
N ASN A 70 24.34 -3.23 -20.02
CA ASN A 70 25.26 -4.33 -20.33
C ASN A 70 25.91 -4.94 -19.08
N GLN A 71 25.91 -4.23 -17.96
CA GLN A 71 26.57 -4.65 -16.72
C GLN A 71 25.54 -4.88 -15.60
N CYS A 72 25.80 -5.84 -14.70
CA CYS A 72 24.94 -6.10 -13.55
C CYS A 72 24.72 -4.85 -12.67
N THR A 73 25.74 -3.99 -12.54
CA THR A 73 25.67 -2.70 -11.84
C THR A 73 24.64 -1.76 -12.48
N THR A 74 24.67 -1.63 -13.81
CA THR A 74 23.72 -0.78 -14.56
C THR A 74 22.29 -1.29 -14.46
N ILE A 75 22.09 -2.62 -14.53
CA ILE A 75 20.77 -3.25 -14.35
C ILE A 75 20.26 -3.02 -12.93
N GLY A 76 21.10 -3.25 -11.92
CA GLY A 76 20.74 -3.04 -10.51
C GLY A 76 20.39 -1.58 -10.21
N ALA A 77 21.11 -0.61 -10.78
CA ALA A 77 20.82 0.81 -10.62
C ALA A 77 19.49 1.22 -11.27
N GLU A 78 19.12 0.62 -12.40
CA GLU A 78 17.82 0.82 -13.03
C GLU A 78 16.68 0.20 -12.18
N VAL A 79 16.87 -1.03 -11.69
CA VAL A 79 15.90 -1.67 -10.78
C VAL A 79 15.71 -0.86 -9.50
N ALA A 80 16.77 -0.32 -8.92
CA ALA A 80 16.69 0.54 -7.74
C ALA A 80 15.88 1.82 -8.01
N ARG A 81 16.09 2.48 -9.17
CA ARG A 81 15.30 3.65 -9.59
C ARG A 81 13.82 3.31 -9.78
N LEU A 82 13.51 2.14 -10.31
CA LEU A 82 12.13 1.67 -10.44
C LEU A 82 11.51 1.35 -9.07
N ASN A 83 12.28 0.76 -8.15
CA ASN A 83 11.82 0.48 -6.79
C ASN A 83 11.52 1.75 -5.99
N GLU A 84 12.31 2.82 -6.16
CA GLU A 84 12.02 4.11 -5.52
C GLU A 84 10.67 4.68 -5.99
N ALA A 85 10.35 4.55 -7.28
CA ALA A 85 9.10 5.05 -7.83
C ALA A 85 7.88 4.14 -7.59
N LEU A 86 8.07 2.83 -7.54
CA LEU A 86 7.00 1.82 -7.42
C LEU A 86 6.78 1.33 -6.00
N GLY A 87 7.73 1.59 -5.09
CA GLY A 87 7.79 0.95 -3.78
C GLY A 87 8.41 -0.45 -3.81
N PRO A 88 8.44 -1.13 -2.65
CA PRO A 88 9.02 -2.47 -2.51
C PRO A 88 8.39 -3.46 -3.49
N ASP A 89 9.22 -4.37 -4.00
CA ASP A 89 8.75 -5.43 -4.89
C ASP A 89 8.07 -6.56 -4.11
N THR A 90 7.24 -7.34 -4.78
CA THR A 90 6.47 -8.44 -4.16
C THR A 90 7.38 -9.55 -3.62
N ASP A 91 8.57 -9.70 -4.18
CA ASP A 91 9.60 -10.65 -3.76
C ASP A 91 10.56 -10.07 -2.71
N GLU A 92 10.47 -8.78 -2.38
CA GLU A 92 11.30 -8.16 -1.35
C GLU A 92 10.78 -8.61 0.03
N PRO A 93 11.63 -9.19 0.90
CA PRO A 93 11.20 -9.46 2.26
C PRO A 93 10.75 -8.14 2.91
N PRO A 94 9.67 -8.15 3.72
CA PRO A 94 9.25 -6.96 4.44
C PRO A 94 10.46 -6.39 5.19
N ARG A 95 10.65 -5.07 5.10
CA ARG A 95 11.70 -4.39 5.86
C ARG A 95 11.58 -4.84 7.30
N GLN A 96 12.63 -5.47 7.81
CA GLN A 96 12.72 -5.85 9.21
C GLN A 96 13.04 -4.58 10.00
N ASP A 97 12.00 -3.79 10.23
CA ASP A 97 11.94 -2.58 11.04
C ASP A 97 11.85 -2.88 12.55
N GLY A 98 12.03 -4.15 12.95
CA GLY A 98 11.92 -4.59 14.33
C GLY A 98 10.47 -4.73 14.81
N SER A 99 9.46 -4.52 13.96
CA SER A 99 8.05 -4.66 14.35
C SER A 99 7.72 -6.11 14.72
N PHE A 100 7.07 -6.34 15.84
CA PHE A 100 6.65 -7.68 16.26
C PHE A 100 5.58 -8.24 15.30
N LEU A 101 5.45 -9.59 15.22
CA LEU A 101 4.44 -10.21 14.35
C LEU A 101 3.01 -9.77 14.67
N SER A 102 2.75 -9.38 15.93
CA SER A 102 1.48 -8.81 16.39
C SER A 102 1.19 -7.43 15.78
N GLU A 103 2.20 -6.58 15.61
CA GLU A 103 2.04 -5.25 15.00
C GLU A 103 1.73 -5.38 13.51
N ARG A 104 2.40 -6.30 12.81
CA ARG A 104 2.10 -6.60 11.40
C ARG A 104 0.70 -7.17 11.21
N ALA A 105 0.25 -8.02 12.14
CA ALA A 105 -1.12 -8.54 12.13
C ALA A 105 -2.16 -7.43 12.38
N ALA A 106 -1.86 -6.50 13.29
CA ALA A 106 -2.70 -5.34 13.56
C ALA A 106 -2.78 -4.40 12.34
N ASP A 107 -1.67 -4.12 11.67
CA ASP A 107 -1.64 -3.29 10.45
C ASP A 107 -2.42 -3.92 9.30
N ALA A 108 -2.25 -5.24 9.09
CA ALA A 108 -3.00 -5.98 8.09
C ALA A 108 -4.51 -5.99 8.38
N ALA A 109 -4.90 -6.16 9.65
CA ALA A 109 -6.30 -6.10 10.08
C ALA A 109 -6.89 -4.69 9.93
N ALA A 110 -6.14 -3.65 10.30
CA ALA A 110 -6.55 -2.25 10.13
C ALA A 110 -6.74 -1.90 8.65
N LYS A 111 -5.83 -2.36 7.78
CA LYS A 111 -5.96 -2.20 6.33
C LYS A 111 -7.20 -2.90 5.78
N ALA A 112 -7.47 -4.13 6.21
CA ALA A 112 -8.67 -4.87 5.80
C ALA A 112 -9.97 -4.19 6.29
N ALA A 113 -9.98 -3.67 7.51
CA ALA A 113 -11.12 -2.91 8.04
C ALA A 113 -11.37 -1.61 7.26
N LEU A 114 -10.32 -0.86 6.92
CA LEU A 114 -10.43 0.34 6.09
C LEU A 114 -10.92 0.02 4.67
N ASP A 115 -10.43 -1.07 4.07
CA ASP A 115 -10.85 -1.49 2.74
C ASP A 115 -12.31 -2.00 2.74
N ALA A 116 -12.79 -2.61 3.83
CA ALA A 116 -14.19 -2.98 4.02
C ALA A 116 -15.13 -1.75 4.17
N ILE A 117 -14.71 -0.73 4.93
CA ILE A 117 -15.46 0.53 5.08
C ILE A 117 -15.51 1.31 3.76
N ARG A 118 -14.41 1.33 3.00
CA ARG A 118 -14.41 1.90 1.64
C ARG A 118 -15.35 1.13 0.71
N GLY A 119 -15.34 -0.20 0.77
CA GLY A 119 -16.19 -1.06 -0.05
C GLY A 119 -17.68 -0.75 0.11
N THR A 120 -18.15 -0.45 1.32
CA THR A 120 -19.58 -0.19 1.60
C THR A 120 -20.04 1.23 1.23
N ALA A 121 -19.13 2.19 1.07
CA ALA A 121 -19.47 3.56 0.70
C ALA A 121 -19.62 3.79 -0.82
N THR A 122 -19.26 2.80 -1.65
CA THR A 122 -19.14 3.01 -3.10
C THR A 122 -20.39 2.66 -3.92
N ASP A 123 -21.39 1.98 -3.36
CA ASP A 123 -22.33 1.22 -4.21
C ASP A 123 -23.71 1.82 -4.48
N PHE A 124 -24.04 3.04 -4.06
CA PHE A 124 -25.35 3.59 -4.44
C PHE A 124 -25.44 5.13 -4.46
N ILE A 125 -24.95 5.76 -5.54
CA ILE A 125 -25.39 7.11 -5.93
C ILE A 125 -25.80 7.11 -7.41
N PRO A 126 -27.10 7.04 -7.73
CA PRO A 126 -27.60 7.08 -9.11
C PRO A 126 -27.31 8.46 -9.73
N GLY A 127 -26.67 8.50 -10.91
CA GLY A 127 -26.41 9.73 -11.69
C GLY A 127 -24.93 10.08 -11.93
N ARG A 128 -23.97 9.43 -11.26
CA ARG A 128 -22.53 9.73 -11.39
C ARG A 128 -21.82 9.12 -12.61
N SER A 129 -22.44 8.12 -13.25
CA SER A 129 -21.84 7.37 -14.37
C SER A 129 -21.65 8.22 -15.65
N TRP A 130 -22.38 9.34 -15.79
CA TRP A 130 -22.25 10.27 -16.90
C TRP A 130 -21.29 11.43 -16.57
N ILE A 131 -21.30 11.95 -15.34
CA ILE A 131 -20.39 13.01 -14.88
C ILE A 131 -18.93 12.53 -14.79
N ARG A 132 -18.70 11.27 -14.41
CA ARG A 132 -17.35 10.64 -14.38
C ARG A 132 -16.75 10.42 -15.78
N ARG A 133 -17.58 10.36 -16.83
CA ARG A 133 -17.13 10.31 -18.24
C ARG A 133 -16.88 11.68 -18.84
N LEU A 134 -17.46 12.73 -18.26
CA LEU A 134 -17.40 14.11 -18.78
C LEU A 134 -16.25 14.94 -18.20
N SER A 135 -15.62 14.55 -17.09
CA SER A 135 -14.58 15.37 -16.43
C SER A 135 -13.11 15.05 -16.77
N GLY A 136 -12.83 14.02 -17.59
CA GLY A 136 -11.47 13.67 -18.03
C GLY A 136 -10.51 13.10 -16.97
N ALA A 137 -10.88 13.15 -15.67
CA ALA A 137 -10.08 12.61 -14.57
C ALA A 137 -9.80 11.09 -14.71
N GLU A 138 -10.73 10.35 -15.32
CA GLU A 138 -10.58 8.93 -15.62
C GLU A 138 -9.41 8.64 -16.57
N GLN A 139 -9.14 9.53 -17.54
CA GLN A 139 -8.06 9.31 -18.51
C GLN A 139 -6.70 9.47 -17.85
N HIS A 140 -6.54 10.45 -16.96
CA HIS A 140 -5.30 10.64 -16.18
C HIS A 140 -5.06 9.46 -15.24
N SER A 141 -6.09 9.03 -14.50
CA SER A 141 -5.99 7.87 -13.61
C SER A 141 -5.60 6.60 -14.38
N LYS A 142 -6.22 6.35 -15.55
CA LYS A 142 -5.83 5.24 -16.43
C LYS A 142 -4.39 5.36 -16.92
N HIS A 143 -3.94 6.56 -17.25
CA HIS A 143 -2.58 6.81 -17.70
C HIS A 143 -1.54 6.56 -16.59
N VAL A 144 -1.80 7.03 -15.36
CA VAL A 144 -0.98 6.75 -14.18
C VAL A 144 -0.89 5.24 -13.93
N GLN A 145 -2.04 4.55 -13.94
CA GLN A 145 -2.08 3.09 -13.75
C GLN A 145 -1.33 2.36 -14.87
N SER A 146 -1.47 2.78 -16.13
CA SER A 146 -0.70 2.23 -17.25
C SER A 146 0.81 2.40 -17.04
N ALA A 147 1.28 3.57 -16.61
CA ALA A 147 2.69 3.82 -16.33
C ALA A 147 3.22 2.94 -15.18
N ILE A 148 2.45 2.77 -14.11
CA ILE A 148 2.80 1.87 -12.98
C ILE A 148 2.93 0.43 -13.46
N GLN A 149 1.97 -0.06 -14.25
CA GLN A 149 1.99 -1.43 -14.76
C GLN A 149 3.17 -1.64 -15.72
N SER A 150 3.47 -0.67 -16.59
CA SER A 150 4.67 -0.71 -17.43
C SER A 150 5.96 -0.71 -16.62
N GLY A 151 6.04 0.08 -15.54
CA GLY A 151 7.16 0.05 -14.60
C GLY A 151 7.35 -1.31 -13.93
N ARG A 152 6.27 -1.97 -13.52
CA ARG A 152 6.31 -3.32 -12.95
C ARG A 152 6.78 -4.36 -13.96
N MET A 153 6.28 -4.30 -15.20
CA MET A 153 6.74 -5.17 -16.29
C MET A 153 8.23 -4.98 -16.58
N ARG A 154 8.68 -3.72 -16.65
CA ARG A 154 10.09 -3.34 -16.81
C ARG A 154 10.96 -3.94 -15.70
N ARG A 155 10.57 -3.76 -14.45
CA ARG A 155 11.28 -4.30 -13.28
C ARG A 155 11.40 -5.83 -13.35
N ALA A 156 10.30 -6.52 -13.61
CA ALA A 156 10.27 -7.98 -13.72
C ALA A 156 11.18 -8.48 -14.85
N PHE A 157 11.13 -7.82 -16.02
CA PHE A 157 11.99 -8.14 -17.16
C PHE A 157 13.48 -7.96 -16.82
N LEU A 158 13.86 -6.83 -16.20
CA LEU A 158 15.25 -6.58 -15.81
C LEU A 158 15.76 -7.59 -14.79
N LYS A 159 14.93 -7.97 -13.82
CA LYS A 159 15.25 -9.04 -12.85
C LYS A 159 15.48 -10.39 -13.56
N GLY A 160 14.64 -10.73 -14.54
CA GLY A 160 14.82 -11.93 -15.36
C GLY A 160 16.11 -11.91 -16.19
N MET A 161 16.43 -10.77 -16.80
CA MET A 161 17.70 -10.56 -17.51
C MET A 161 18.91 -10.64 -16.58
N GLY A 162 18.79 -10.12 -15.36
CA GLY A 162 19.83 -10.25 -14.33
C GLY A 162 20.06 -11.70 -13.91
N MET A 163 19.00 -12.50 -13.77
CA MET A 163 19.13 -13.95 -13.53
C MET A 163 19.86 -14.65 -14.69
N GLN A 164 19.47 -14.35 -15.94
CA GLN A 164 20.13 -14.92 -17.12
C GLN A 164 21.63 -14.57 -17.15
N ARG A 165 21.98 -13.36 -16.72
CA ARG A 165 23.37 -12.86 -16.66
C ARG A 165 24.08 -13.19 -15.34
N ASN A 166 23.46 -14.02 -14.48
CA ASN A 166 24.03 -14.43 -13.21
C ASN A 166 24.42 -13.25 -12.30
N CYS A 167 23.61 -12.19 -12.31
CA CYS A 167 23.78 -11.02 -11.46
C CYS A 167 23.26 -11.28 -10.04
N ALA A 168 23.90 -10.67 -9.04
CA ALA A 168 23.38 -10.65 -7.68
C ALA A 168 22.17 -9.67 -7.57
N PRO A 169 21.30 -9.84 -6.55
CA PRO A 169 20.36 -8.80 -6.15
C PRO A 169 21.09 -7.46 -5.91
N PRO A 170 20.51 -6.29 -6.26
CA PRO A 170 19.10 -6.05 -6.66
C PRO A 170 18.82 -6.24 -8.16
N ALA A 171 19.83 -6.61 -8.97
CA ALA A 171 19.64 -6.82 -10.41
C ALA A 171 18.89 -8.13 -10.75
N ALA A 172 18.72 -9.01 -9.76
CA ALA A 172 17.96 -10.24 -9.83
C ALA A 172 16.97 -10.30 -8.63
N PRO A 173 16.01 -11.23 -8.62
CA PRO A 173 15.12 -11.42 -7.47
C PRO A 173 15.90 -11.68 -6.18
N SER A 174 15.33 -11.26 -5.04
CA SER A 174 15.97 -11.34 -3.72
C SER A 174 16.47 -12.75 -3.34
N TRP A 175 15.77 -13.78 -3.80
CA TRP A 175 16.08 -15.19 -3.55
C TRP A 175 17.15 -15.77 -4.50
N PHE A 176 17.49 -15.08 -5.58
CA PHE A 176 18.44 -15.58 -6.56
C PHE A 176 19.87 -15.51 -6.04
N ARG A 177 20.59 -16.64 -6.11
CA ARG A 177 22.01 -16.74 -5.75
C ARG A 177 22.83 -16.94 -7.01
N PRO A 178 23.71 -16.00 -7.38
CA PRO A 178 24.57 -16.16 -8.54
C PRO A 178 25.52 -17.33 -8.32
N THR A 179 25.68 -18.16 -9.35
CA THR A 179 26.70 -19.20 -9.37
C THR A 179 28.09 -18.57 -9.44
N VAL A 180 29.08 -19.16 -8.76
CA VAL A 180 30.47 -18.71 -8.86
C VAL A 180 31.02 -19.17 -10.21
N ARG A 181 30.59 -18.54 -11.31
CA ARG A 181 31.18 -18.78 -12.62
C ARG A 181 32.41 -17.89 -12.71
N SER A 182 33.58 -18.50 -12.52
CA SER A 182 34.92 -17.96 -12.81
C SER A 182 34.85 -16.81 -13.81
N GLN A 183 35.08 -15.58 -13.33
CA GLN A 183 35.13 -14.37 -14.14
C GLN A 183 36.01 -14.60 -15.38
N ARG A 184 35.38 -14.69 -16.56
CA ARG A 184 36.01 -14.45 -17.86
C ARG A 184 35.01 -13.74 -18.75
#